data_AF-A0A525J0R3-F1
#
_entry.id   AF-A0A525J0R3-F1
#
_cell.length_a   1.000
_cell.length_b   1.000
_cell.length_c   1.000
_cell.angle_alpha   90.00
_cell.angle_beta   90.00
_cell.angle_gamma   90.00
#
_symmetry.space_group_name_H-M   'P 1'
#
loop_
_entity.id
_entity.type
_entity.pdbx_description
1 polymer ?
#
loop_
_entity_poly.entity_id
_entity_poly.type
_entity_poly.pdbx_seq_one_letter_code
_entity_poly.pdbx_strand_id
1 'polypeptide(L)'
;MSKSEHLPATTRRPRRKPPATIRIKGIQGNVVSFGSPDPTDLAWREELNTAFGTVSDEFVDMALHHLERAARMPSDGASDMAINGAIKMISAFAPKNEVEAALAMQAACTHMAAMAVMSRIGGAGGGPQRLPGLASATAKLLRAYCTQVETYRRLRGGGDQNIRVEHVHVHEGGQAIVGAVNSQAREVER
;
A
#
# COMPACT_ATOMS: atom_id res chain seq x y z
N MET A 1 6.54 40.01 -28.94
CA MET A 1 5.95 38.69 -29.27
C MET A 1 6.54 37.66 -28.32
N SER A 2 5.85 37.36 -27.21
CA SER A 2 6.33 36.38 -26.21
C SER A 2 5.46 35.12 -26.33
N LYS A 3 6.06 34.00 -26.74
CA LYS A 3 5.39 32.70 -26.82
C LYS A 3 5.23 32.16 -25.39
N SER A 4 4.00 32.11 -24.90
CA SER A 4 3.65 31.33 -23.71
C SER A 4 3.69 29.84 -24.07
N GLU A 5 4.63 29.09 -23.50
CA GLU A 5 4.62 27.63 -23.53
C GLU A 5 3.32 27.12 -22.90
N HIS A 6 2.51 26.43 -23.70
CA HIS A 6 1.38 25.64 -23.23
C HIS A 6 1.94 24.37 -22.58
N LEU A 7 1.96 24.35 -21.24
CA LEU A 7 2.12 23.11 -20.48
C LEU A 7 0.97 22.16 -20.85
N PRO A 8 1.24 20.89 -21.19
CA PRO A 8 0.18 19.95 -21.56
C PRO A 8 -0.76 19.71 -20.38
N ALA A 9 -2.07 19.71 -20.66
CA ALA A 9 -3.10 19.43 -19.69
C ALA A 9 -2.86 18.08 -19.01
N THR A 10 -2.76 18.09 -17.69
CA THR A 10 -2.62 16.87 -16.89
C THR A 10 -3.83 15.98 -17.13
N THR A 11 -3.59 14.76 -17.62
CA THR A 11 -4.61 13.74 -17.83
C THR A 11 -5.36 13.52 -16.52
N ARG A 12 -6.64 13.92 -16.50
CA ARG A 12 -7.54 13.76 -15.36
C ARG A 12 -7.62 12.26 -15.04
N ARG A 13 -6.95 11.83 -13.96
CA ARG A 13 -7.06 10.45 -13.46
C ARG A 13 -8.55 10.10 -13.36
N PRO A 14 -8.98 8.94 -13.88
CA PRO A 14 -10.38 8.53 -13.74
C PRO A 14 -10.75 8.58 -12.26
N ARG A 15 -11.88 9.24 -11.94
CA ARG A 15 -12.40 9.30 -10.56
C ARG A 15 -12.70 7.87 -10.13
N ARG A 16 -11.77 7.25 -9.39
CA ARG A 16 -12.07 6.03 -8.63
C ARG A 16 -13.31 6.34 -7.79
N LYS A 17 -14.31 5.45 -7.78
CA LYS A 17 -15.39 5.55 -6.80
C LYS A 17 -14.72 5.70 -5.43
N PRO A 18 -15.11 6.70 -4.62
CA PRO A 18 -14.54 6.84 -3.29
C PRO A 18 -14.78 5.52 -2.56
N PRO A 19 -13.75 4.92 -1.93
CA PRO A 19 -13.94 3.67 -1.22
C PRO A 19 -15.03 3.78 -0.15
N ALA A 20 -15.52 2.65 0.35
CA ALA A 20 -16.41 2.66 1.51
C ALA A 20 -15.84 3.49 2.66
N THR A 21 -16.75 4.03 3.48
CA THR A 21 -16.43 4.79 4.69
C THR A 21 -17.22 4.16 5.83
N ILE A 22 -16.62 4.05 7.00
CA ILE A 22 -17.25 3.54 8.21
C ILE A 22 -17.54 4.68 9.18
N ARG A 23 -18.49 4.43 10.08
CA ARG A 23 -18.73 5.20 11.29
C ARG A 23 -18.81 4.25 12.47
N ILE A 24 -18.12 4.57 13.55
CA ILE A 24 -18.23 3.85 14.82
C ILE A 24 -19.62 4.12 15.41
N LYS A 25 -20.39 3.06 15.67
CA LYS A 25 -21.74 3.12 16.24
C LYS A 25 -21.76 2.96 17.75
N GLY A 26 -20.77 2.26 18.29
CA GLY A 26 -20.65 2.02 19.72
C GLY A 26 -19.34 1.35 20.09
N ILE A 27 -19.01 1.46 21.38
CA ILE A 27 -17.86 0.81 21.99
C ILE A 27 -18.38 0.07 23.22
N GLN A 28 -18.32 -1.26 23.21
CA GLN A 28 -18.68 -2.10 24.34
C GLN A 28 -17.42 -2.80 24.85
N GLY A 29 -16.89 -2.30 25.97
CA GLY A 29 -15.58 -2.73 26.47
C GLY A 29 -14.48 -2.45 25.44
N ASN A 30 -13.87 -3.51 24.90
CA ASN A 30 -12.82 -3.42 23.88
C ASN A 30 -13.30 -3.78 22.46
N VAL A 31 -14.62 -3.92 22.26
CA VAL A 31 -15.23 -4.25 20.97
C VAL A 31 -15.88 -2.99 20.40
N VAL A 32 -15.61 -2.70 19.13
CA VAL A 32 -16.12 -1.54 18.41
C VAL A 32 -17.10 -2.02 17.37
N SER A 33 -18.30 -1.44 17.34
CA SER A 33 -19.28 -1.71 16.28
C SER A 33 -19.17 -0.67 15.17
N PHE A 34 -19.16 -1.14 13.93
CA PHE A 34 -19.08 -0.31 12.73
C PHE A 34 -20.41 -0.30 12.00
N GLY A 35 -20.71 0.80 11.32
CA GLY A 35 -21.82 0.85 10.37
C GLY A 35 -21.60 1.94 9.32
N SER A 36 -22.49 2.00 8.34
CA SER A 36 -22.46 3.08 7.36
C SER A 36 -22.69 4.45 8.03
N PRO A 37 -22.01 5.51 7.54
CA PRO A 37 -22.35 6.88 7.86
C PRO A 37 -23.82 7.21 7.54
N ASP A 38 -24.36 6.60 6.48
CA ASP A 38 -25.77 6.67 6.11
C ASP A 38 -26.47 5.33 6.43
N PRO A 39 -27.36 5.28 7.44
CA PRO A 39 -28.08 4.06 7.81
C PRO A 39 -28.94 3.44 6.69
N THR A 40 -29.27 4.21 5.65
CA THR A 40 -30.08 3.76 4.52
C THR A 40 -29.24 3.17 3.38
N ASP A 41 -27.91 3.26 3.48
CA ASP A 41 -27.00 2.73 2.48
C ASP A 41 -26.89 1.20 2.58
N LEU A 42 -27.71 0.53 1.78
CA LEU A 42 -27.73 -0.92 1.65
C LEU A 42 -26.51 -1.47 0.89
N ALA A 43 -25.78 -0.63 0.14
CA ALA A 43 -24.62 -1.03 -0.66
C ALA A 43 -23.31 -0.96 0.14
N TRP A 44 -23.32 -0.36 1.33
CA TRP A 44 -22.13 -0.17 2.16
C TRP A 44 -21.26 -1.42 2.33
N ARG A 45 -21.89 -2.58 2.50
CA ARG A 45 -21.14 -3.84 2.67
C ARG A 45 -20.46 -4.30 1.38
N GLU A 46 -21.17 -4.23 0.25
CA GLU A 46 -20.62 -4.48 -1.09
C GLU A 46 -19.43 -3.56 -1.40
N GLU A 47 -19.50 -2.29 -0.97
CA GLU A 47 -18.40 -1.34 -1.14
C GLU A 47 -17.18 -1.69 -0.27
N LEU A 48 -17.37 -2.18 0.96
CA LEU A 48 -16.29 -2.68 1.80
C LEU A 48 -15.68 -3.96 1.20
N ASN A 49 -16.52 -4.91 0.78
CA ASN A 49 -16.12 -6.11 0.08
C ASN A 49 -15.25 -5.77 -1.14
N THR A 50 -15.66 -4.78 -1.93
CA THR A 50 -14.88 -4.25 -3.05
C THR A 50 -13.56 -3.61 -2.61
N ALA A 51 -13.55 -2.84 -1.52
CA ALA A 51 -12.34 -2.18 -1.00
C ALA A 51 -11.28 -3.19 -0.53
N PHE A 52 -11.72 -4.31 0.05
CA PHE A 52 -10.86 -5.41 0.50
C PHE A 52 -10.66 -6.49 -0.56
N GLY A 53 -11.34 -6.45 -1.71
CA GLY A 53 -11.21 -7.46 -2.74
C GLY A 53 -11.69 -8.84 -2.31
N THR A 54 -12.74 -8.89 -1.49
CA THR A 54 -13.30 -10.11 -0.90
C THR A 54 -14.80 -10.17 -1.14
N VAL A 55 -15.37 -11.35 -0.95
CA VAL A 55 -16.83 -11.58 -0.83
C VAL A 55 -17.20 -12.07 0.59
N SER A 56 -16.22 -12.24 1.49
CA SER A 56 -16.43 -12.70 2.86
C SER A 56 -16.65 -11.53 3.79
N ASP A 57 -17.84 -11.52 4.37
CA ASP A 57 -18.25 -10.59 5.38
C ASP A 57 -17.39 -10.75 6.66
N GLU A 58 -17.08 -11.98 7.05
CA GLU A 58 -16.23 -12.27 8.21
C GLU A 58 -14.82 -11.70 8.05
N PHE A 59 -14.27 -11.74 6.83
CA PHE A 59 -12.99 -11.13 6.53
C PHE A 59 -13.03 -9.61 6.70
N VAL A 60 -14.09 -8.95 6.19
CA VAL A 60 -14.26 -7.50 6.36
C VAL A 60 -14.39 -7.14 7.83
N ASP A 61 -15.17 -7.89 8.60
CA ASP A 61 -15.34 -7.61 10.03
C ASP A 61 -14.02 -7.77 10.78
N MET A 62 -13.28 -8.86 10.53
CA MET A 62 -11.93 -9.04 11.07
C MET A 62 -11.01 -7.87 10.66
N ALA A 63 -11.06 -7.46 9.40
CA ALA A 63 -10.22 -6.39 8.89
C ALA A 63 -10.50 -5.06 9.60
N LEU A 64 -11.76 -4.67 9.76
CA LEU A 64 -12.14 -3.45 10.48
C LEU A 64 -11.65 -3.47 11.93
N HIS A 65 -11.79 -4.59 12.62
CA HIS A 65 -11.29 -4.73 14.00
C HIS A 65 -9.75 -4.66 14.07
N HIS A 66 -9.04 -5.27 13.12
CA HIS A 66 -7.57 -5.17 13.06
C HIS A 66 -7.10 -3.73 12.80
N LEU A 67 -7.75 -3.02 11.88
CA LEU A 67 -7.42 -1.63 11.58
C LEU A 67 -7.71 -0.70 12.75
N GLU A 68 -8.85 -0.88 13.42
CA GLU A 68 -9.20 -0.15 14.64
C GLU A 68 -8.13 -0.34 15.72
N ARG A 69 -7.78 -1.59 16.02
CA ARG A 69 -6.78 -1.92 17.05
C ARG A 69 -5.39 -1.38 16.70
N ALA A 70 -5.02 -1.40 15.42
CA ALA A 70 -3.75 -0.85 14.97
C ALA A 70 -3.72 0.68 14.97
N ALA A 71 -4.87 1.33 14.76
CA ALA A 71 -5.02 2.77 14.82
C ALA A 71 -5.08 3.30 16.27
N ARG A 72 -5.43 2.45 17.24
CA ARG A 72 -5.55 2.82 18.65
C ARG A 72 -4.18 3.05 19.28
N MET A 73 -3.82 4.31 19.44
CA MET A 73 -2.62 4.71 20.17
C MET A 73 -2.83 4.62 21.67
N PRO A 74 -1.77 4.40 22.48
CA PRO A 74 -1.84 4.59 23.92
C PRO A 74 -2.39 5.99 24.21
N SER A 75 -3.41 6.07 25.07
CA SER A 75 -4.22 7.25 25.42
C SER A 75 -5.22 7.77 24.38
N ASP A 76 -5.26 7.26 23.15
CA ASP A 76 -6.27 7.66 22.16
C ASP A 76 -7.43 6.66 22.09
N GLY A 77 -8.62 7.19 21.81
CA GLY A 77 -9.82 6.39 21.54
C GLY A 77 -9.87 5.86 20.10
N ALA A 78 -10.88 5.03 19.81
CA ALA A 78 -11.18 4.62 18.45
C ALA A 78 -11.51 5.84 17.57
N SER A 79 -11.01 5.86 16.33
CA SER A 79 -11.10 7.02 15.44
C SER A 79 -11.61 6.63 14.06
N ASP A 80 -12.79 7.15 13.69
CA ASP A 80 -13.35 7.04 12.34
C ASP A 80 -12.33 7.49 11.28
N MET A 81 -11.62 8.59 11.53
CA MET A 81 -10.66 9.16 10.59
C MET A 81 -9.52 8.19 10.28
N ALA A 82 -8.95 7.57 11.32
CA ALA A 82 -7.80 6.68 11.16
C ALA A 82 -8.18 5.40 10.40
N ILE A 83 -9.32 4.80 10.76
CA ILE A 83 -9.82 3.58 10.11
C ILE A 83 -10.21 3.87 8.65
N ASN A 84 -10.94 4.97 8.41
CA ASN A 84 -11.29 5.38 7.06
C ASN A 84 -10.05 5.65 6.21
N GLY A 85 -9.04 6.33 6.75
CA GLY A 85 -7.76 6.55 6.08
C GLY A 85 -7.07 5.23 5.68
N ALA A 86 -7.04 4.26 6.59
CA ALA A 86 -6.49 2.93 6.31
C ALA A 86 -7.28 2.20 5.21
N ILE A 87 -8.63 2.27 5.21
CA ILE A 87 -9.46 1.69 4.14
C ILE A 87 -9.14 2.35 2.78
N LYS A 88 -8.97 3.67 2.73
CA LYS A 88 -8.57 4.37 1.48
C LYS A 88 -7.20 3.91 1.00
N MET A 89 -6.27 3.70 1.92
CA MET A 89 -4.94 3.21 1.62
C MET A 89 -4.99 1.79 1.05
N ILE A 90 -5.73 0.89 1.69
CA ILE A 90 -5.93 -0.50 1.22
C ILE A 90 -6.59 -0.51 -0.17
N SER A 91 -7.61 0.31 -0.36
CA SER A 91 -8.28 0.47 -1.66
C SER A 91 -7.33 0.99 -2.75
N ALA A 92 -6.25 1.68 -2.39
CA ALA A 92 -5.24 2.13 -3.34
C ALA A 92 -4.38 0.97 -3.86
N PHE A 93 -4.15 -0.07 -3.05
CA PHE A 93 -3.58 -1.35 -3.49
C PHE A 93 -4.54 -2.09 -4.43
N ALA A 94 -5.85 -1.90 -4.25
CA ALA A 94 -6.94 -2.50 -5.02
C ALA A 94 -6.97 -4.04 -4.97
N PRO A 95 -6.87 -4.66 -3.78
CA PRO A 95 -6.76 -6.11 -3.62
C PRO A 95 -7.80 -6.89 -4.45
N LYS A 96 -7.41 -8.06 -4.97
CA LYS A 96 -8.28 -8.97 -5.73
C LYS A 96 -8.73 -10.20 -4.93
N ASN A 97 -8.14 -10.42 -3.77
CA ASN A 97 -8.43 -11.52 -2.85
C ASN A 97 -7.93 -11.16 -1.45
N GLU A 98 -8.28 -11.99 -0.48
CA GLU A 98 -8.01 -11.82 0.95
C GLU A 98 -6.51 -11.82 1.27
N VAL A 99 -5.67 -12.52 0.47
CA VAL A 99 -4.21 -12.55 0.66
C VAL A 99 -3.60 -11.20 0.26
N GLU A 100 -3.99 -10.68 -0.90
CA GLU A 100 -3.62 -9.33 -1.32
C GLU A 100 -4.11 -8.27 -0.32
N ALA A 101 -5.33 -8.45 0.21
CA ALA A 101 -5.94 -7.57 1.19
C ALA A 101 -5.17 -7.59 2.51
N ALA A 102 -4.78 -8.76 3.00
CA ALA A 102 -3.98 -8.92 4.20
C ALA A 102 -2.63 -8.21 4.08
N LEU A 103 -1.96 -8.30 2.92
CA LEU A 103 -0.72 -7.59 2.68
C LEU A 103 -0.92 -6.06 2.65
N ALA A 104 -2.00 -5.59 2.01
CA ALA A 104 -2.35 -4.17 1.99
C ALA A 104 -2.70 -3.64 3.40
N MET A 105 -3.41 -4.43 4.21
CA MET A 105 -3.71 -4.12 5.61
C MET A 105 -2.43 -4.02 6.45
N GLN A 106 -1.52 -4.99 6.32
CA GLN A 106 -0.23 -4.94 7.00
C GLN A 106 0.56 -3.68 6.63
N ALA A 107 0.56 -3.28 5.35
CA ALA A 107 1.18 -2.04 4.89
C ALA A 107 0.53 -0.80 5.53
N ALA A 108 -0.80 -0.74 5.58
CA ALA A 108 -1.52 0.35 6.23
C ALA A 108 -1.20 0.44 7.73
N CYS A 109 -1.27 -0.69 8.45
CA CYS A 109 -0.92 -0.75 9.89
C CYS A 109 0.54 -0.35 10.15
N THR A 110 1.47 -0.80 9.30
CA THR A 110 2.89 -0.45 9.39
C THR A 110 3.10 1.05 9.20
N HIS A 111 2.41 1.66 8.23
CA HIS A 111 2.44 3.09 8.01
C HIS A 111 1.89 3.87 9.20
N MET A 112 0.72 3.50 9.73
CA MET A 112 0.14 4.14 10.93
C MET A 112 1.10 4.06 12.12
N ALA A 113 1.66 2.87 12.38
CA ALA A 113 2.64 2.67 13.44
C ALA A 113 3.90 3.54 13.23
N ALA A 114 4.39 3.68 11.99
CA ALA A 114 5.53 4.52 11.69
C ALA A 114 5.23 6.00 12.00
N MET A 115 4.08 6.52 11.57
CA MET A 115 3.68 7.91 11.83
C MET A 115 3.49 8.16 13.34
N ALA A 116 2.91 7.18 14.04
CA ALA A 116 2.75 7.18 15.48
C ALA A 116 4.07 7.21 16.27
N VAL A 117 5.09 6.47 15.83
CA VAL A 117 6.41 6.50 16.48
C VAL A 117 7.14 7.79 16.11
N MET A 118 7.05 8.21 14.85
CA MET A 118 7.68 9.43 14.35
C MET A 118 7.16 10.70 15.03
N SER A 119 5.85 10.79 15.34
CA SER A 119 5.29 11.93 16.07
C SER A 119 5.88 12.11 17.47
N ARG A 120 6.40 11.03 18.09
CA ARG A 120 7.03 11.06 19.41
C ARG A 120 8.49 11.50 19.39
N ILE A 121 9.12 11.57 18.20
CA ILE A 121 10.51 12.06 18.03
C ILE A 121 10.57 13.57 18.26
N GLY A 122 9.56 14.32 17.81
CA GLY A 122 9.49 15.79 17.95
C GLY A 122 8.57 16.31 19.05
N GLY A 123 7.78 15.44 19.69
CA GLY A 123 6.83 15.81 20.76
C GLY A 123 7.34 15.51 22.17
N ALA A 124 6.50 15.79 23.18
CA ALA A 124 6.80 15.58 24.62
C ALA A 124 7.05 14.10 25.03
N GLY A 125 6.97 13.15 24.09
CA GLY A 125 7.03 11.71 24.37
C GLY A 125 8.44 11.10 24.39
N GLY A 126 9.47 11.81 23.94
CA GLY A 126 10.81 11.28 23.79
C GLY A 126 11.87 12.18 24.42
N GLY A 127 12.12 12.05 25.72
CA GLY A 127 13.35 12.59 26.30
C GLY A 127 14.59 12.09 25.54
N PRO A 128 15.75 12.79 25.62
CA PRO A 128 16.94 12.46 24.83
C PRO A 128 17.35 10.98 24.87
N GLN A 129 17.06 10.28 25.97
CA GLN A 129 17.34 8.86 26.18
C GLN A 129 16.50 7.92 25.30
N ARG A 130 15.28 8.31 24.92
CA ARG A 130 14.36 7.49 24.10
C ARG A 130 14.54 7.72 22.61
N LEU A 131 15.16 8.84 22.23
CA LEU A 131 15.28 9.29 20.85
C LEU A 131 15.97 8.26 19.92
N PRO A 132 17.10 7.62 20.29
CA PRO A 132 17.72 6.61 19.44
C PRO A 132 16.82 5.40 19.18
N GLY A 133 16.07 4.96 20.20
CA GLY A 133 15.12 3.84 20.10
C GLY A 133 13.95 4.16 19.17
N LEU A 134 13.36 5.36 19.30
CA LEU A 134 12.27 5.82 18.44
C LEU A 134 12.72 5.98 16.98
N ALA A 135 13.91 6.55 16.76
CA ALA A 135 14.49 6.68 15.43
C ALA A 135 14.74 5.31 14.78
N SER A 136 15.32 4.36 15.53
CA SER A 136 15.55 2.99 15.07
C SER A 136 14.25 2.25 14.73
N ALA A 137 13.23 2.35 15.60
CA ALA A 137 11.91 1.75 15.36
C ALA A 137 11.23 2.35 14.11
N THR A 138 11.28 3.67 13.96
CA THR A 138 10.76 4.37 12.78
C THR A 138 11.44 3.88 11.50
N ALA A 139 12.78 3.82 11.48
CA ALA A 139 13.53 3.34 10.33
C ALA A 139 13.25 1.87 9.98
N LYS A 140 12.96 1.02 10.97
CA LYS A 140 12.55 -0.38 10.74
C LYS A 140 11.15 -0.46 10.13
N LEU A 141 10.18 0.29 10.65
CA LEU A 141 8.81 0.30 10.13
C LEU A 141 8.74 0.87 8.70
N LEU A 142 9.47 1.95 8.42
CA LEU A 142 9.53 2.51 7.06
C LEU A 142 10.16 1.54 6.06
N ARG A 143 11.22 0.82 6.44
CA ARG A 143 11.80 -0.23 5.58
C ARG A 143 10.83 -1.38 5.36
N ALA A 144 10.14 -1.84 6.42
CA ALA A 144 9.12 -2.88 6.30
C ALA A 144 7.99 -2.46 5.35
N TYR A 145 7.54 -1.20 5.44
CA TYR A 145 6.54 -0.63 4.54
C TYR A 145 7.00 -0.67 3.07
N CYS A 146 8.22 -0.22 2.77
CA CYS A 146 8.77 -0.32 1.43
C CYS A 146 8.82 -1.77 0.93
N THR A 147 9.28 -2.71 1.77
CA THR A 147 9.30 -4.14 1.42
C THR A 147 7.90 -4.67 1.14
N GLN A 148 6.88 -4.31 1.93
CA GLN A 148 5.49 -4.74 1.71
C GLN A 148 4.94 -4.21 0.38
N VAL A 149 5.24 -2.96 0.01
CA VAL A 149 4.86 -2.38 -1.28
C VAL A 149 5.54 -3.12 -2.44
N GLU A 150 6.82 -3.44 -2.32
CA GLU A 150 7.55 -4.21 -3.35
C GLU A 150 7.03 -5.65 -3.45
N THR A 151 6.78 -6.32 -2.33
CA THR A 151 6.14 -7.65 -2.31
C THR A 151 4.79 -7.62 -3.00
N TYR A 152 3.98 -6.58 -2.75
CA TYR A 152 2.69 -6.42 -3.41
C TYR A 152 2.84 -6.24 -4.93
N ARG A 153 3.79 -5.40 -5.37
CA ARG A 153 4.10 -5.22 -6.80
C ARG A 153 4.55 -6.52 -7.46
N ARG A 154 5.40 -7.31 -6.81
CA ARG A 154 5.86 -8.62 -7.31
C ARG A 154 4.72 -9.62 -7.43
N LEU A 155 3.83 -9.67 -6.44
CA LEU A 155 2.63 -10.51 -6.46
C LEU A 155 1.73 -10.16 -7.65
N ARG A 156 1.62 -8.87 -8.01
CA ARG A 156 0.82 -8.37 -9.14
C ARG A 156 1.48 -8.52 -10.50
N GLY A 157 2.79 -8.27 -10.56
CA GLY A 157 3.54 -8.15 -11.80
C GLY A 157 4.04 -9.47 -12.35
N GLY A 158 3.94 -10.57 -11.58
CA GLY A 158 4.58 -11.83 -11.91
C GLY A 158 6.09 -11.67 -11.80
N GLY A 159 6.70 -12.33 -10.81
CA GLY A 159 8.15 -12.42 -10.71
C GLY A 159 8.73 -13.34 -11.78
N ASP A 160 8.51 -13.05 -13.05
CA ASP A 160 9.09 -13.82 -14.15
C ASP A 160 10.55 -13.37 -14.37
N GLN A 161 11.43 -13.78 -13.46
CA GLN A 161 12.74 -14.22 -13.93
C GLN A 161 12.58 -15.64 -14.45
N ASN A 162 12.15 -15.77 -15.71
CA ASN A 162 12.22 -17.04 -16.44
C ASN A 162 13.71 -17.38 -16.67
N ILE A 163 14.36 -17.97 -15.67
CA ILE A 163 15.72 -18.51 -15.79
C ILE A 163 15.60 -19.84 -16.52
N ARG A 164 15.72 -19.81 -17.85
CA ARG A 164 15.86 -21.02 -18.66
C ARG A 164 17.34 -21.37 -18.73
N VAL A 165 17.72 -22.47 -18.10
CA VAL A 165 19.09 -23.00 -18.15
C VAL A 165 19.23 -23.85 -19.41
N GLU A 166 20.05 -23.39 -20.35
CA GLU A 166 20.40 -24.13 -21.56
C GLU A 166 21.93 -24.32 -21.62
N HIS A 167 22.36 -25.51 -22.04
CA HIS A 167 23.78 -25.74 -22.33
C HIS A 167 24.12 -25.11 -23.68
N VAL A 168 24.94 -24.06 -23.66
CA VAL A 168 25.44 -23.41 -24.87
C VAL A 168 26.86 -23.92 -25.15
N HIS A 169 27.05 -24.59 -26.29
CA HIS A 169 28.38 -24.95 -26.78
C HIS A 169 28.90 -23.84 -27.70
N VAL A 170 30.01 -23.20 -27.30
CA VAL A 170 30.73 -22.27 -28.15
C VAL A 170 31.87 -23.04 -28.82
N HIS A 171 31.79 -23.19 -30.13
CA HIS A 171 32.82 -23.85 -30.93
C HIS A 171 34.02 -22.92 -31.20
N GLU A 172 35.13 -23.48 -31.67
CA GLU A 172 36.34 -22.73 -32.02
C GLU A 172 36.01 -21.62 -33.04
N GLY A 173 36.39 -20.38 -32.71
CA GLY A 173 36.05 -19.18 -33.49
C GLY A 173 34.71 -18.51 -33.15
N GLY A 174 33.88 -19.09 -32.29
CA GLY A 174 32.64 -18.46 -31.80
C GLY A 174 32.87 -17.46 -30.66
N GLN A 175 32.12 -16.36 -30.64
CA GLN A 175 32.10 -15.40 -29.54
C GLN A 175 30.67 -15.27 -28.98
N ALA A 176 30.54 -15.41 -27.66
CA ALA A 176 29.30 -15.18 -26.95
C ALA A 176 29.35 -13.82 -26.23
N ILE A 177 28.31 -13.01 -26.39
CA ILE A 177 28.17 -11.72 -25.72
C ILE A 177 27.06 -11.86 -24.68
N VAL A 178 27.35 -11.48 -23.43
CA VAL A 178 26.36 -11.46 -22.34
C VAL A 178 26.05 -10.02 -21.99
N GLY A 179 24.80 -9.60 -22.23
CA GLY A 179 24.33 -8.24 -21.96
C GLY A 179 23.31 -7.75 -22.99
N ALA A 180 22.82 -6.52 -22.81
CA ALA A 180 21.91 -5.89 -23.77
C ALA A 180 22.66 -5.45 -25.03
N VAL A 181 22.28 -5.98 -26.19
CA VAL A 181 22.88 -5.63 -27.49
C VAL A 181 21.93 -4.68 -28.22
N ASN A 182 22.36 -3.43 -28.41
CA ASN A 182 21.65 -2.45 -29.26
C ASN A 182 22.35 -2.36 -30.62
N SER A 183 21.72 -2.89 -31.67
CA SER A 183 22.19 -2.73 -33.04
C SER A 183 21.77 -1.35 -33.57
N GLN A 184 22.69 -0.38 -33.55
CA GLN A 184 22.51 0.84 -34.34
C GLN A 184 23.05 0.59 -35.76
N ALA A 185 22.14 0.40 -36.71
CA ALA A 185 22.48 0.34 -38.13
C ALA A 185 22.94 1.72 -38.60
N ARG A 186 24.22 1.86 -38.95
CA ARG A 186 24.72 2.99 -39.74
C ARG A 186 24.48 2.67 -41.21
N GLU A 187 23.49 3.33 -41.80
CA GLU A 187 23.31 3.38 -43.23
C GLU A 187 24.48 4.18 -43.83
N VAL A 188 25.32 3.49 -44.60
CA VAL A 188 26.41 4.11 -45.36
C VAL A 188 25.85 4.42 -46.74
N GLU A 189 25.46 5.68 -46.92
CA GLU A 189 25.06 6.27 -48.19
C GLU A 189 26.28 6.23 -49.15
N ARG A 190 26.13 5.56 -50.29
CA ARG A 190 27.09 5.55 -51.40
C ARG A 190 26.62 6.47 -52.50
#